data_AF-A0A847ZDV8-F1
#
_entry.id   AF-A0A847ZDV8-F1
#
_cell.length_a   1.000
_cell.length_b   1.000
_cell.length_c   1.000
_cell.angle_alpha   90.00
_cell.angle_beta   90.00
_cell.angle_gamma   90.00
#
_symmetry.space_group_name_H-M   'P 1'
#
loop_
_entity.id
_entity.type
_entity.pdbx_description
1 polymer ?
#
loop_
_entity_poly.entity_id
_entity_poly.type
_entity_poly.pdbx_seq_one_letter_code
_entity_poly.pdbx_strand_id
1 'polypeptide(L)'
;MKNKNTYLMFVLFLSTLLTLPAFAAELKNEKARQEGNRLVITYDLEGKEREAEVGLTLTVEGKTYKASELHVEGDLGKVKTGRGKRISWNILQDFPRGLRAGVDWELATTGDAFTDSATGM
;
A
#
# COMPACT_ATOMS: atom_id res chain seq x y z
N MET A 1 -15.01 2.03 -56.77
CA MET A 1 -14.75 2.64 -55.44
C MET A 1 -14.79 1.54 -54.38
N LYS A 2 -13.63 1.16 -53.82
CA LYS A 2 -13.52 0.15 -52.76
C LYS A 2 -13.86 0.79 -51.41
N ASN A 3 -14.90 0.27 -50.79
CA ASN A 3 -15.46 0.63 -49.48
C ASN A 3 -14.42 0.32 -48.39
N LYS A 4 -13.59 1.31 -48.04
CA LYS A 4 -12.53 1.20 -47.01
C LYS A 4 -13.04 1.34 -45.56
N ASN A 5 -14.34 1.57 -45.34
CA ASN A 5 -14.85 2.00 -44.04
C ASN A 5 -15.32 0.87 -43.12
N THR A 6 -15.35 -0.39 -43.57
CA THR A 6 -15.84 -1.52 -42.75
C THR A 6 -14.81 -2.00 -41.71
N TYR A 7 -13.51 -1.83 -41.98
CA TYR A 7 -12.45 -2.21 -41.03
C TYR A 7 -12.25 -1.18 -39.90
N LEU A 8 -12.64 0.08 -40.11
CA LEU A 8 -12.43 1.15 -39.13
C LEU A 8 -13.33 0.98 -37.89
N MET A 9 -14.56 0.46 -38.04
CA MET A 9 -15.44 0.16 -36.89
C MET A 9 -15.06 -1.12 -36.13
N PHE A 10 -14.41 -2.09 -36.78
CA PHE A 10 -14.02 -3.35 -36.11
C PHE A 10 -12.78 -3.17 -35.22
N VAL A 11 -11.88 -2.26 -35.60
CA VAL A 11 -10.68 -1.91 -34.81
C VAL A 11 -11.03 -1.02 -33.60
N LEU A 12 -12.09 -0.20 -33.70
CA LEU A 12 -12.51 0.68 -32.60
C LEU A 12 -13.31 -0.04 -31.50
N PHE A 13 -13.91 -1.20 -31.78
CA PHE A 13 -14.64 -1.99 -30.79
C PHE A 13 -13.72 -2.94 -30.00
N LEU A 14 -12.54 -3.26 -30.55
CA LEU A 14 -11.58 -4.18 -29.94
C LEU A 14 -10.66 -3.51 -28.89
N SER A 15 -10.63 -2.18 -28.84
CA SER A 15 -9.76 -1.42 -27.92
C SER A 15 -10.36 -1.16 -26.53
N THR A 16 -11.63 -1.48 -26.30
CA THR A 16 -12.32 -1.21 -25.02
C THR A 16 -12.31 -2.38 -24.03
N LEU A 17 -11.82 -3.55 -24.43
CA LEU A 17 -12.02 -4.82 -23.70
C LEU A 17 -10.80 -5.36 -22.94
N LEU A 18 -9.67 -4.64 -22.91
CA LEU A 18 -8.47 -5.09 -22.21
C LEU A 18 -8.08 -4.21 -21.02
N THR A 19 -9.04 -3.90 -20.15
CA THR A 19 -8.72 -3.49 -18.77
C THR A 19 -8.50 -4.76 -17.95
N LEU A 20 -7.25 -5.24 -17.92
CA LEU A 20 -6.87 -6.30 -16.98
C LEU A 20 -7.03 -5.74 -15.56
N PRO A 21 -7.80 -6.39 -14.67
CA PRO A 21 -7.85 -5.98 -13.27
C PRO A 21 -6.47 -6.21 -12.65
N ALA A 22 -5.77 -5.12 -12.32
CA ALA A 22 -4.59 -5.16 -11.48
C ALA A 22 -5.05 -5.51 -10.06
N PHE A 23 -4.94 -6.78 -9.68
CA PHE A 23 -5.20 -7.21 -8.32
C PHE A 23 -3.99 -6.82 -7.45
N ALA A 24 -4.04 -5.63 -6.86
CA ALA A 24 -3.10 -5.25 -5.81
C ALA A 24 -3.19 -6.27 -4.65
N ALA A 25 -2.08 -6.49 -3.95
CA ALA A 25 -2.11 -7.27 -2.72
C ALA A 25 -3.10 -6.64 -1.73
N GLU A 26 -3.82 -7.47 -1.01
CA GLU A 26 -4.88 -7.09 -0.08
C GLU A 26 -4.37 -7.22 1.35
N LEU A 27 -4.60 -6.20 2.16
CA LEU A 27 -4.34 -6.21 3.59
C LEU A 27 -5.54 -6.84 4.33
N LYS A 28 -5.26 -7.77 5.23
CA LYS A 28 -6.29 -8.44 6.04
C LYS A 28 -5.88 -8.57 7.50
N ASN A 29 -6.90 -8.78 8.34
CA ASN A 29 -6.72 -9.07 9.77
C ASN A 29 -5.85 -8.04 10.50
N GLU A 30 -5.91 -6.79 10.06
CA GLU A 30 -5.10 -5.71 10.60
C GLU A 30 -5.51 -5.43 12.05
N LYS A 31 -4.52 -5.35 12.94
CA LYS A 31 -4.71 -5.10 14.37
C LYS A 31 -3.57 -4.28 14.90
N ALA A 32 -3.89 -3.25 15.67
CA ALA A 32 -2.91 -2.51 16.44
C ALA A 32 -3.05 -2.81 17.93
N ARG A 33 -1.92 -2.91 18.63
CA ARG A 33 -1.87 -3.05 20.08
C ARG A 33 -0.65 -2.35 20.64
N GLN A 34 -0.77 -1.86 21.86
CA GLN A 34 0.36 -1.30 22.58
C GLN A 34 1.12 -2.41 23.33
N GLU A 35 2.43 -2.50 23.10
CA GLU A 35 3.35 -3.37 23.81
C GLU A 35 4.42 -2.50 24.49
N GLY A 36 4.17 -2.12 25.75
CA GLY A 36 5.05 -1.20 26.47
C GLY A 36 5.10 0.18 25.80
N ASN A 37 6.29 0.57 25.34
CA ASN A 37 6.53 1.83 24.63
C ASN A 37 6.39 1.75 23.11
N ARG A 38 5.88 0.62 22.58
CA ARG A 38 5.72 0.39 21.15
C ARG A 38 4.26 0.27 20.75
N LEU A 39 3.91 0.87 19.62
CA LEU A 39 2.70 0.50 18.88
C LEU A 39 3.06 -0.62 17.92
N VAL A 40 2.40 -1.77 18.08
CA VAL A 40 2.63 -2.95 17.24
C VAL A 40 1.40 -3.16 16.37
N ILE A 41 1.59 -3.14 15.06
CA ILE A 41 0.57 -3.42 14.06
C ILE A 41 0.86 -4.78 13.44
N THR A 42 -0.13 -5.67 13.42
CA THR A 42 -0.03 -6.97 12.76
C THR A 42 -1.07 -7.09 11.67
N TYR A 43 -0.72 -7.74 10.57
CA TYR A 43 -1.60 -7.92 9.43
C TYR A 43 -1.23 -9.17 8.62
N ASP A 44 -2.13 -9.58 7.75
CA ASP A 44 -1.89 -10.57 6.70
C ASP A 44 -1.85 -9.86 5.35
N LEU A 45 -0.92 -10.26 4.47
CA LEU A 45 -0.79 -9.71 3.13
C LEU A 45 -1.15 -10.80 2.11
N GLU A 46 -2.35 -10.75 1.55
CA GLU A 46 -2.86 -11.75 0.62
C GLU A 46 -2.82 -11.25 -0.83
N GLY A 47 -2.36 -12.06 -1.77
CA GLY A 47 -2.28 -11.65 -3.18
C GLY A 47 -1.64 -12.74 -4.03
N LYS A 48 -1.79 -12.62 -5.36
CA LYS A 48 -1.10 -13.51 -6.32
C LYS A 48 0.38 -13.13 -6.47
N GLU A 49 0.70 -11.87 -6.20
CA GLU A 49 2.05 -11.32 -6.14
C GLU A 49 2.90 -12.08 -5.12
N ARG A 50 4.23 -12.16 -5.35
CA ARG A 50 5.15 -12.71 -4.36
C ARG A 50 5.49 -11.70 -3.27
N GLU A 51 5.54 -10.42 -3.64
CA GLU A 51 5.88 -9.29 -2.80
C GLU A 51 4.97 -8.12 -3.17
N ALA A 52 4.70 -7.21 -2.22
CA ALA A 52 4.00 -5.96 -2.47
C ALA A 52 4.60 -4.84 -1.61
N GLU A 53 4.47 -3.60 -2.08
CA GLU A 53 4.91 -2.43 -1.34
C GLU A 53 3.86 -2.08 -0.26
N VAL A 54 4.26 -2.07 1.01
CA VAL A 54 3.43 -1.75 2.17
C VAL A 54 3.89 -0.43 2.79
N GLY A 55 3.00 0.56 2.79
CA GLY A 55 3.17 1.83 3.47
C GLY A 55 2.40 1.88 4.78
N LEU A 56 2.90 2.68 5.73
CA LEU A 56 2.19 3.05 6.94
C LEU A 56 2.14 4.57 7.05
N THR A 57 0.94 5.06 7.34
CA THR A 57 0.68 6.46 7.69
C THR A 57 0.11 6.51 9.09
N LEU A 58 0.62 7.40 9.94
CA LEU A 58 0.17 7.61 11.31
C LEU A 58 -0.31 9.05 11.48
N THR A 59 -1.44 9.25 12.13
CA THR A 59 -1.93 10.58 12.49
C THR A 59 -1.98 10.72 14.01
N VAL A 60 -1.26 11.73 14.52
CA VAL A 60 -1.09 12.00 15.94
C VAL A 60 -1.41 13.48 16.16
N GLU A 61 -2.41 13.78 17.00
CA GLU A 61 -2.85 15.16 17.29
C GLU A 61 -3.16 15.97 16.02
N GLY A 62 -3.71 15.31 15.00
CA GLY A 62 -4.07 15.94 13.71
C GLY A 62 -2.90 16.16 12.76
N LYS A 63 -1.67 15.77 13.13
CA LYS A 63 -0.52 15.76 12.23
C LYS A 63 -0.27 14.35 11.70
N THR A 64 -0.15 14.25 10.38
CA THR A 64 0.14 12.99 9.68
C THR A 64 1.64 12.82 9.44
N TYR A 65 2.10 11.59 9.61
CA TYR A 65 3.49 11.17 9.50
C TYR A 65 3.57 9.91 8.64
N LYS A 66 4.53 9.87 7.71
CA LYS A 66 4.92 8.65 7.00
C LYS A 66 5.85 7.82 7.87
N ALA A 67 5.86 6.50 7.65
CA ALA A 67 6.79 5.61 8.35
C ALA A 67 8.26 6.04 8.25
N SER A 68 8.69 6.62 7.12
CA SER A 68 10.05 7.11 6.90
C SER A 68 10.46 8.30 7.78
N GLU A 69 9.49 8.98 8.41
CA GLU A 69 9.70 10.13 9.29
C GLU A 69 9.72 9.72 10.77
N LEU A 70 9.57 8.43 11.06
CA LEU A 70 9.39 7.88 12.40
C LEU A 70 10.32 6.69 12.63
N HIS A 71 10.51 6.32 13.89
CA HIS A 71 11.29 5.15 14.30
C HIS A 71 10.44 3.88 14.23
N VAL A 72 10.07 3.51 13.00
CA VAL A 72 9.27 2.31 12.69
C VAL A 72 10.15 1.23 12.08
N GLU A 73 9.94 -0.01 12.52
CA GLU A 73 10.67 -1.19 12.05
C GLU A 73 9.69 -2.33 11.68
N GLY A 74 10.15 -3.30 10.90
CA GLY A 74 9.43 -4.52 10.59
C GLY A 74 9.02 -4.63 9.13
N ASP A 75 7.87 -5.25 8.89
CA ASP A 75 7.34 -5.53 7.55
C ASP A 75 6.76 -4.26 6.91
N LEU A 76 7.63 -3.39 6.39
CA LEU A 76 7.31 -2.19 5.62
C LEU A 76 8.10 -2.15 4.32
N GLY A 77 7.60 -1.36 3.36
CA GLY A 77 8.14 -1.31 2.01
C GLY A 77 7.87 -2.62 1.28
N LYS A 78 8.87 -3.16 0.57
CA LYS A 78 8.70 -4.39 -0.19
C LYS A 78 8.62 -5.63 0.72
N VAL A 79 7.42 -6.16 0.89
CA VAL A 79 7.10 -7.25 1.83
C VAL A 79 6.56 -8.47 1.08
N LYS A 80 7.03 -9.67 1.43
CA LYS A 80 6.51 -10.93 0.86
C LYS A 80 5.07 -11.17 1.27
N THR A 81 4.24 -11.65 0.34
CA THR A 81 2.88 -12.08 0.68
C THR A 81 2.88 -13.21 1.71
N GLY A 82 1.80 -13.31 2.47
CA GLY A 82 1.61 -14.29 3.53
C GLY A 82 1.14 -13.66 4.85
N ARG A 83 0.91 -14.51 5.84
CA ARG A 83 0.32 -14.14 7.13
C ARG A 83 1.32 -13.66 8.17
N GLY A 84 0.81 -13.04 9.24
CA GLY A 84 1.56 -12.76 10.46
C GLY A 84 2.62 -11.67 10.33
N LYS A 85 2.43 -10.74 9.41
CA LYS A 85 3.31 -9.57 9.26
C LYS A 85 3.19 -8.66 10.46
N ARG A 86 4.28 -7.97 10.78
CA ARG A 86 4.42 -7.17 11.99
C ARG A 86 5.23 -5.91 11.74
N ILE A 87 4.65 -4.79 12.13
CA ILE A 87 5.27 -3.47 12.15
C ILE A 87 5.32 -3.01 13.62
N SER A 88 6.43 -2.40 14.02
CA SER A 88 6.68 -1.93 15.38
C SER A 88 7.18 -0.49 15.34
N TRP A 89 6.40 0.42 15.92
CA TRP A 89 6.78 1.82 16.07
C TRP A 89 7.23 2.12 17.51
N ASN A 90 8.44 2.66 17.69
CA ASN A 90 8.94 3.10 18.99
C ASN A 90 8.50 4.53 19.31
N ILE A 91 7.38 4.64 20.04
CA ILE A 91 6.73 5.93 20.32
C ILE A 91 7.68 6.91 21.03
N LEU A 92 8.49 6.44 21.98
CA LEU A 92 9.30 7.33 22.82
C LEU A 92 10.55 7.88 22.12
N GLN A 93 10.96 7.31 20.98
CA GLN A 93 12.04 7.89 20.19
C GLN A 93 11.57 9.12 19.40
N ASP A 94 10.34 9.08 18.88
CA ASP A 94 9.75 10.20 18.14
C ASP A 94 9.04 11.20 19.05
N PHE A 95 8.44 10.71 20.13
CA PHE A 95 7.70 11.48 21.12
C PHE A 95 8.22 11.19 22.53
N PRO A 96 9.38 11.76 22.94
CA PRO A 96 10.02 11.47 24.22
C PRO A 96 9.19 11.81 25.45
N ARG A 97 8.19 12.70 25.30
CA ARG A 97 7.23 13.06 26.36
C ARG A 97 6.00 12.13 26.42
N GLY A 98 5.99 11.09 25.59
CA GLY A 98 4.84 10.20 25.38
C GLY A 98 3.74 10.84 24.53
N LEU A 99 2.70 10.06 24.28
CA LEU A 99 1.48 10.49 23.58
C LEU A 99 0.35 10.60 24.60
N ARG A 100 -0.36 11.73 24.58
CA ARG A 100 -1.55 11.97 25.42
C ARG A 100 -2.85 11.84 24.63
N ALA A 101 -2.75 11.86 23.31
CA ALA A 101 -3.86 11.69 22.39
C ALA A 101 -3.88 10.27 21.79
N GLY A 102 -5.02 9.90 21.21
CA GLY A 102 -5.14 8.71 20.38
C GLY A 102 -4.26 8.80 19.14
N VAL A 103 -3.92 7.64 18.58
CA VAL A 103 -3.16 7.50 17.34
C VAL A 103 -4.06 6.82 16.33
N ASP A 104 -4.30 7.49 15.21
CA ASP A 104 -4.90 6.87 14.03
C ASP A 104 -3.78 6.33 13.14
N TRP A 105 -4.04 5.21 12.47
CA TRP A 105 -3.06 4.57 11.60
C TRP A 105 -3.77 3.95 10.39
N GLU A 106 -3.04 3.88 9.28
CA GLU A 106 -3.51 3.32 8.02
C GLU A 106 -2.36 2.57 7.36
N LEU A 107 -2.62 1.31 7.01
CA LEU A 107 -1.76 0.55 6.10
C LEU A 107 -2.29 0.68 4.68
N ALA A 108 -1.37 0.80 3.74
CA ALA A 108 -1.70 0.84 2.32
C ALA A 108 -0.74 -0.05 1.54
N THR A 109 -1.28 -0.77 0.56
CA THR A 109 -0.47 -1.49 -0.42
C THR A 109 -0.47 -0.71 -1.72
N THR A 110 0.71 -0.38 -2.23
CA THR A 110 0.83 0.02 -3.62
C THR A 110 1.11 -1.27 -4.38
N GLY A 111 0.15 -1.78 -5.15
CA GLY A 111 0.53 -2.73 -6.21
C GLY A 111 1.55 -2.02 -7.08
N ASP A 112 2.61 -2.69 -7.53
CA ASP A 112 3.60 -2.09 -8.43
C ASP A 112 2.83 -1.36 -9.55
N ALA A 113 2.67 -0.04 -9.37
CA ALA A 113 2.32 0.84 -10.45
C ALA A 113 3.60 0.78 -11.26
N PHE A 114 3.58 -0.13 -12.25
CA PHE A 114 4.54 -0.17 -13.32
C PHE A 114 4.95 1.27 -13.58
N THR A 115 6.19 1.61 -13.25
CA THR A 115 6.85 2.73 -13.88
C THR A 115 6.85 2.36 -15.35
N ASP A 116 5.81 2.80 -16.07
CA ASP A 116 5.79 2.65 -17.51
C ASP A 116 6.94 3.53 -18.01
N SER A 117 8.09 2.88 -18.24
CA SER A 117 9.25 3.52 -18.85
C SER A 117 8.95 3.96 -20.29
N ALA A 118 7.76 3.62 -20.83
CA ALA A 118 7.27 4.03 -22.14
C ALA A 118 6.26 5.19 -22.10
N THR A 119 5.73 5.58 -20.93
CA THR A 119 5.05 6.88 -20.77
C THR A 119 5.76 7.69 -19.70
N GLY A 120 7.01 8.07 -20.00
CA GLY A 120 7.39 9.44 -19.67
C GLY A 120 6.33 10.38 -20.26
N MET A 121 6.23 11.60 -19.75
CA MET A 121 5.54 12.66 -20.51
C MET A 121 5.83 12.61 -22.01
#